data_AF-M0NHC9-F1
#
_entry.id   AF-M0NHC9-F1
#
_cell.length_a   1.000
_cell.length_b   1.000
_cell.length_c   1.000
_cell.angle_alpha   90.00
_cell.angle_beta   90.00
_cell.angle_gamma   90.00
#
_symmetry.space_group_name_H-M   'P 1'
#
loop_
_entity.id
_entity.type
_entity.pdbx_description
1 polymer ?
#
loop_
_entity_poly.entity_id
_entity_poly.type
_entity_poly.pdbx_seq_one_letter_code
_entity_poly.pdbx_strand_id
1 'polypeptide(L)' 'MTDQNSDDSDITRTTIEVDRDVWRQVRAEAVGEGKHISEKLEEILEEYFDEDA' A
#
# COMPACT_ATOMS: atom_id res chain seq x y z
N MET A 1 -3.32 33.23 7.62
CA MET A 1 -2.83 31.87 7.91
C MET A 1 -3.18 31.03 6.71
N THR A 2 -2.20 30.73 5.88
CA THR A 2 -2.40 29.97 4.64
C THR A 2 -2.37 28.51 5.03
N ASP A 3 -3.54 27.89 5.12
CA ASP A 3 -3.67 26.47 5.36
C ASP A 3 -3.14 25.76 4.11
N GLN A 4 -2.00 25.09 4.26
CA GLN A 4 -1.34 24.35 3.22
C GLN A 4 -2.10 23.04 3.02
N ASN A 5 -3.24 23.12 2.34
CA ASN A 5 -4.01 21.98 1.89
C ASN A 5 -3.35 21.44 0.62
N SER A 6 -2.24 20.72 0.82
CA SER A 6 -1.49 20.05 -0.24
C SER A 6 -2.03 18.63 -0.43
N ASP A 7 -2.61 18.36 -1.59
CA ASP A 7 -2.51 17.11 -2.38
C ASP A 7 -2.72 15.73 -1.75
N ASP A 8 -3.27 15.57 -0.54
CA ASP A 8 -3.58 14.24 0.05
C ASP A 8 -4.94 13.67 -0.42
N SER A 9 -5.48 14.16 -1.55
CA SER A 9 -6.85 13.84 -1.99
C SER A 9 -6.99 12.50 -2.69
N ASP A 10 -5.88 11.88 -3.12
CA ASP A 10 -5.87 10.62 -3.88
C ASP A 10 -5.63 9.37 -3.01
N ILE A 11 -5.28 9.54 -1.73
CA ILE A 11 -5.00 8.43 -0.82
C ILE A 11 -6.26 8.06 -0.04
N THR A 12 -6.80 6.86 -0.29
CA THR A 12 -7.92 6.30 0.50
C THR A 12 -7.40 5.35 1.57
N ARG A 13 -7.65 5.67 2.84
CA ARG A 13 -7.28 4.81 3.97
C ARG A 13 -8.31 3.71 4.20
N THR A 14 -7.93 2.48 3.88
CA THR A 14 -8.76 1.28 4.03
C THR A 14 -8.13 0.28 4.99
N THR A 15 -8.96 -0.34 5.83
CA THR A 15 -8.57 -1.52 6.61
C THR A 15 -9.05 -2.77 5.87
N ILE A 16 -8.14 -3.70 5.57
CA ILE A 16 -8.46 -4.97 4.92
C ILE A 16 -8.17 -6.15 5.84
N GLU A 17 -8.97 -7.21 5.72
CA GLU A 17 -8.68 -8.49 6.35
C GLU A 17 -7.98 -9.40 5.34
N VAL A 18 -6.83 -9.91 5.73
CA VAL A 18 -5.98 -10.78 4.90
C VAL A 18 -5.59 -12.01 5.68
N ASP A 19 -5.39 -13.11 4.96
CA ASP A 19 -4.88 -14.34 5.55
C ASP A 19 -3.53 -14.09 6.24
N ARG A 20 -3.30 -14.76 7.36
CA ARG A 20 -2.10 -14.56 8.18
C ARG A 20 -0.82 -14.95 7.44
N ASP A 21 -0.85 -15.99 6.62
CA ASP A 21 0.30 -16.43 5.85
C ASP A 21 0.61 -15.43 4.72
N VAL A 22 -0.42 -14.91 4.06
CA VAL A 22 -0.29 -13.83 3.05
C VAL A 22 0.31 -12.58 3.69
N TRP A 23 -0.20 -12.15 4.84
CA TRP A 23 0.32 -11.00 5.55
C TRP A 23 1.79 -11.18 5.98
N ARG A 24 2.16 -12.39 6.41
CA ARG A 24 3.56 -12.72 6.74
C ARG A 24 4.48 -12.57 5.53
N GLN A 25 4.03 -13.02 4.36
CA GLN A 25 4.79 -12.91 3.13
C GLN A 25 5.01 -11.44 2.72
N VAL A 26 3.92 -10.67 2.58
CA VAL A 26 3.99 -9.24 2.22
C VAL A 26 4.90 -8.48 3.19
N ARG A 27 4.78 -8.75 4.49
CA ARG A 27 5.64 -8.14 5.50
C ARG A 27 7.11 -8.54 5.35
N ALA A 28 7.41 -9.79 5.04
CA ALA A 28 8.78 -10.25 4.85
C ALA A 28 9.45 -9.59 3.64
N GLU A 29 8.71 -9.46 2.54
CA GLU A 29 9.18 -8.78 1.32
C GLU A 29 9.40 -7.28 1.57
N ALA A 30 8.44 -6.59 2.19
CA ALA A 30 8.57 -5.17 2.52
C ALA A 30 9.81 -4.90 3.40
N VAL A 31 10.03 -5.73 4.41
CA VAL A 31 11.22 -5.63 5.27
C VAL A 31 12.50 -5.93 4.51
N GLY A 32 12.49 -6.91 3.60
CA GLY A 32 13.63 -7.25 2.74
C GLY A 32 14.03 -6.10 1.81
N GLU A 33 13.06 -5.32 1.34
CA GLU A 33 13.26 -4.16 0.47
C GLU A 33 13.47 -2.84 1.24
N GLY A 34 13.30 -2.83 2.56
CA GLY A 34 13.42 -1.63 3.39
C GLY A 34 12.27 -0.64 3.25
N LYS A 35 11.09 -1.10 2.77
CA LYS A 35 9.89 -0.29 2.52
C LYS A 35 8.87 -0.44 3.64
N HIS A 36 7.93 0.50 3.72
CA HIS A 36 6.73 0.33 4.53
C HIS A 36 5.83 -0.75 3.93
N ILE A 37 5.10 -1.45 4.80
CA ILE A 37 4.17 -2.51 4.38
C ILE A 37 3.05 -1.95 3.49
N SER A 38 2.62 -0.71 3.72
CA SER A 38 1.62 -0.04 2.87
C SER A 38 2.14 0.19 1.44
N GLU A 39 3.40 0.60 1.28
CA GLU A 39 4.02 0.80 -0.04
C GLU A 39 4.12 -0.54 -0.78
N LYS A 40 4.55 -1.60 -0.10
CA LYS A 40 4.62 -2.94 -0.71
C LYS A 40 3.24 -3.48 -1.08
N LEU A 41 2.22 -3.20 -0.25
CA LEU A 41 0.85 -3.60 -0.55
C LEU A 41 0.29 -2.83 -1.76
N GLU A 42 0.56 -1.54 -1.85
CA GLU A 42 0.17 -0.70 -2.99
C GLU A 42 0.80 -1.19 -4.30
N GLU A 43 2.10 -1.51 -4.31
CA GLU A 43 2.77 -2.11 -5.48
C GLU A 43 2.09 -3.40 -5.95
N ILE A 44 1.70 -4.27 -5.02
CA ILE A 44 1.00 -5.53 -5.35
C ILE A 44 -0.41 -5.25 -5.90
N LEU A 45 -1.10 -4.27 -5.34
CA LEU A 45 -2.44 -3.89 -5.80
C LEU A 45 -2.38 -3.23 -7.18
N GLU A 46 -1.42 -2.35 -7.43
CA GLU A 46 -1.15 -1.78 -8.75
C GLU A 46 -0.79 -2.89 -9.74
N GLU A 47 0.15 -3.79 -9.42
CA GLU A 47 0.50 -4.90 -10.31
C GLU A 47 -0.71 -5.79 -10.65
N TYR A 48 -1.63 -6.02 -9.71
CA TYR A 48 -2.78 -6.88 -9.95
C TYR A 48 -3.97 -6.18 -10.65
N PHE A 49 -4.18 -4.88 -10.40
CA PHE A 49 -5.33 -4.13 -10.92
C PHE A 49 -5.01 -3.24 -12.12
N ASP A 50 -3.74 -2.92 -12.36
CA ASP A 50 -3.28 -2.10 -13.49
C ASP A 50 -3.04 -2.94 -14.77
N GLU A 51 -3.22 -4.26 -14.71
CA GLU A 51 -3.20 -5.16 -15.89
C GLU A 51 -4.43 -4.98 -16.81
N ASP A 52 -5.39 -4.13 -16.44
CA ASP A 52 -6.66 -3.86 -17.15
C ASP A 52 -6.79 -2.42 -17.72
N ALA A 53 -5.69 -1.63 -17.80
CA ALA A 53 -5.69 -0.24 -18.32
C ALA A 53 -5.42 -0.09 -19.83
#